data_AF-A0A662YYJ9-F1
#
_entry.id   AF-A0A662YYJ9-F1
#
_cell.length_a   1.000
_cell.length_b   1.000
_cell.length_c   1.000
_cell.angle_alpha   90.00
_cell.angle_beta   90.00
_cell.angle_gamma   90.00
#
_symmetry.space_group_name_H-M   'P 1'
#
loop_
_entity.id
_entity.type
_entity.pdbx_description
1 polymer ?
#
loop_
_entity_poly.entity_id
_entity_poly.type
_entity_poly.pdbx_seq_one_letter_code
_entity_poly.pdbx_strand_id
1 'polypeptide(L)'
;MLTDQQKSNVEAIMLAVIKKLTYDDEYNFESEGEDEAMFVEYRKQLKLLLDRLAQVSPELLLEAVRRVFNTAIQSWQCTAFMEVEVAIRLLYMLGEALPASHGAHFCGDIAKASALQDMMRTLVTSGVSEYRHTSVVLEFFETVVRYDKFFIVEPQHIPHVLMAFLDHRGLRHSSPKVRSRTSYLFSRFVKTLHKHMSAFIEDILSRIQDLLELSPPENGFQALLSNDDQLFIFEAAGVLIVNSEYTAERKQALMKNLLTPLMEKFTILLDKLPMEQDEGRQAALADCLNHAENGFQALLSNDDQLFIFEAAGVLIVNSEYTAERKQALMKNLLTPLMEKFTILLDKLPMEQDEGRQAALADCLNHAVGFARYSFNERNPKLDCVGMWTL
;
A
#
# COMPACT_ATOMS: atom_id res chain seq x y z
N MET A 1 38.05 20.07 12.31
CA MET A 1 38.40 18.76 12.91
C MET A 1 38.16 18.87 14.40
N LEU A 2 37.30 18.03 14.97
CA LEU A 2 37.02 18.00 16.41
C LEU A 2 38.22 17.42 17.17
N THR A 3 38.52 17.96 18.35
CA THR A 3 39.46 17.35 19.31
C THR A 3 38.89 16.05 19.87
N ASP A 4 39.74 15.15 20.38
CA ASP A 4 39.28 13.87 20.93
C ASP A 4 38.33 14.05 22.13
N GLN A 5 38.57 15.08 22.96
CA GLN A 5 37.64 15.44 24.03
C GLN A 5 36.29 15.89 23.49
N GLN A 6 36.25 16.69 22.41
CA GLN A 6 35.00 17.10 21.79
C GLN A 6 34.26 15.92 21.16
N LYS A 7 34.97 14.98 20.53
CA LYS A 7 34.36 13.74 20.02
C LYS A 7 33.73 12.92 21.13
N SER A 8 34.43 12.73 22.25
CA SER A 8 33.90 12.03 23.43
C SER A 8 32.67 12.73 24.00
N ASN A 9 32.68 14.06 24.10
CA ASN A 9 31.52 14.82 24.58
C ASN A 9 30.32 14.68 23.63
N VAL A 10 30.55 14.75 22.32
CA VAL A 10 29.50 14.58 21.30
C VAL A 10 28.91 13.18 21.38
N GLU A 11 29.74 12.14 21.49
CA GLU A 11 29.27 10.75 21.65
C GLU A 11 28.44 10.59 22.93
N ALA A 12 28.88 11.15 24.05
CA ALA A 12 28.13 11.11 25.31
C ALA A 12 26.74 11.78 25.19
N ILE A 13 26.66 12.92 24.49
CA ILE A 13 25.38 13.59 24.20
C ILE A 13 24.51 12.72 23.30
N MET A 14 25.07 12.15 22.22
CA MET A 14 24.35 11.24 21.32
C MET A 14 23.75 10.05 22.09
N LEU A 15 24.53 9.39 22.95
CA LEU A 15 24.04 8.27 23.75
C LEU A 15 22.96 8.68 24.76
N ALA A 16 23.07 9.88 25.35
CA ALA A 16 22.03 10.41 26.22
C ALA A 16 20.72 10.68 25.46
N VAL A 17 20.80 11.24 24.25
CA VAL A 17 19.64 11.44 23.37
C VAL A 17 19.01 10.10 22.97
N ILE A 18 19.83 9.14 22.55
CA ILE A 18 19.39 7.77 22.22
C ILE A 18 18.64 7.14 23.40
N LYS A 19 19.19 7.23 24.60
CA LYS A 19 18.54 6.70 25.80
C LYS A 19 17.18 7.39 26.04
N LYS A 20 17.12 8.72 25.89
CA LYS A 20 15.89 9.51 26.07
C LYS A 20 14.82 9.30 24.98
N LEU A 21 15.19 8.75 23.83
CA LEU A 21 14.23 8.33 22.82
C LEU A 21 13.48 7.05 23.21
N THR A 22 14.01 6.24 24.12
CA THR A 22 13.38 4.99 24.57
C THR A 22 12.03 5.26 25.24
N TYR A 23 11.03 4.44 24.97
CA TYR A 23 9.74 4.52 25.68
C TYR A 23 9.95 4.35 27.18
N ASP A 24 9.14 5.06 27.97
CA ASP A 24 8.99 4.78 29.40
C ASP A 24 8.09 3.54 29.60
N ASP A 25 8.27 2.85 30.72
CA ASP A 25 7.44 1.72 31.14
C ASP A 25 5.98 2.15 31.37
N GLU A 26 5.75 3.43 31.63
CA GLU A 26 4.42 4.01 31.90
C GLU A 26 3.65 4.42 30.62
N TYR A 27 4.24 4.33 29.43
CA TYR A 27 3.60 4.80 28.19
C TYR A 27 2.37 3.96 27.81
N ASN A 28 1.21 4.60 27.64
CA ASN A 28 -0.04 3.91 27.30
C ASN A 28 -0.24 3.77 25.77
N PHE A 29 -0.10 2.54 25.26
CA PHE A 29 -0.32 2.24 23.84
C PHE A 29 -1.79 1.99 23.47
N GLU A 30 -2.68 1.80 24.44
CA GLU A 30 -4.09 1.45 24.20
C GLU A 30 -4.99 2.68 24.15
N SER A 31 -4.69 3.71 24.94
CA SER A 31 -5.44 4.96 25.02
C SER A 31 -4.48 6.15 25.07
N GLU A 32 -4.02 6.58 23.89
CA GLU A 32 -3.14 7.73 23.73
C GLU A 32 -3.84 9.01 24.23
N GLY A 33 -3.28 9.65 25.27
CA GLY A 33 -3.76 10.88 25.88
C GLY A 33 -2.80 12.06 25.69
N GLU A 34 -2.90 13.05 26.58
CA GLU A 34 -2.06 14.26 26.55
C GLU A 34 -0.57 13.93 26.78
N ASP A 35 -0.28 13.03 27.72
CA ASP A 35 1.09 12.63 28.06
C ASP A 35 1.78 11.90 26.90
N GLU A 36 1.07 10.99 26.22
CA GLU A 36 1.57 10.31 25.02
C GLU A 36 1.85 11.31 23.89
N ALA A 37 0.94 12.27 23.67
CA ALA A 37 1.13 13.32 22.68
C ALA A 37 2.34 14.21 23.00
N MET A 38 2.52 14.59 24.28
CA MET A 38 3.70 15.33 24.74
C MET A 38 4.98 14.52 24.53
N PHE A 39 4.97 13.22 24.80
CA PHE A 39 6.13 12.36 24.57
C PHE A 39 6.47 12.22 23.08
N VAL A 40 5.47 12.12 22.20
CA VAL A 40 5.69 12.12 20.76
C VAL A 40 6.33 13.43 20.31
N GLU A 41 5.89 14.57 20.83
CA GLU A 41 6.50 15.88 20.53
C GLU A 41 7.93 15.98 21.10
N TYR A 42 8.17 15.46 22.31
CA TYR A 42 9.50 15.37 22.89
C TYR A 42 10.45 14.52 22.03
N ARG A 43 9.99 13.37 21.53
CA ARG A 43 10.75 12.54 20.58
C ARG A 43 11.11 13.29 19.30
N LYS A 44 10.23 14.16 18.77
CA LYS A 44 10.56 15.00 17.60
C LYS A 44 11.69 15.99 17.92
N GLN A 45 11.68 16.60 19.10
CA GLN A 45 12.75 17.51 19.53
C GLN A 45 14.09 16.76 19.70
N LEU A 46 14.07 15.56 20.28
CA LEU A 46 15.25 14.71 20.40
C LEU A 46 15.79 14.30 19.03
N LYS A 47 14.92 13.93 18.09
CA LYS A 47 15.29 13.65 16.70
C LYS A 47 15.98 14.86 16.07
N LEU A 48 15.41 16.06 16.21
CA LEU A 48 16.02 17.29 15.67
C LEU A 48 17.43 17.53 16.25
N LEU A 49 17.62 17.24 17.55
CA LEU A 49 18.93 17.33 18.17
C LEU A 49 19.90 16.29 17.59
N LEU A 50 19.43 15.06 17.37
CA LEU A 50 20.22 14.00 16.73
C LEU A 50 20.62 14.37 15.30
N ASP A 51 19.71 14.96 14.52
CA ASP A 51 19.98 15.43 13.15
C ASP A 51 21.04 16.55 13.15
N ARG A 52 21.02 17.46 14.13
CA ARG A 52 22.06 18.48 14.31
C ARG A 52 23.41 17.87 14.68
N LEU A 53 23.42 16.84 15.54
CA LEU A 53 24.65 16.12 15.89
C LEU A 53 25.21 15.35 14.69
N ALA A 54 24.34 14.81 13.82
CA ALA A 54 24.71 14.19 12.56
C ALA A 54 25.49 15.14 11.64
N GLN A 55 25.05 16.41 11.57
CA GLN A 55 25.75 17.44 10.77
C GLN A 55 27.15 17.76 11.31
N VAL A 56 27.37 17.58 12.61
CA VAL A 56 28.68 17.82 13.25
C VAL A 56 29.63 16.65 13.01
N SER A 57 29.16 15.41 13.18
CA SER A 57 29.94 14.21 12.89
C SER A 57 29.04 13.02 12.47
N PRO A 58 28.86 12.83 11.16
CA PRO A 58 28.09 11.72 10.60
C PRO A 58 28.65 10.34 10.99
N GLU A 59 29.98 10.23 11.05
CA GLU A 59 30.68 8.97 11.30
C GLU A 59 30.48 8.49 12.75
N LEU A 60 30.51 9.41 13.72
CA LEU A 60 30.24 9.09 15.13
C LEU A 60 28.79 8.65 15.33
N LEU A 61 27.84 9.33 14.69
CA LEU A 61 26.43 8.94 14.77
C LEU A 61 26.21 7.54 14.19
N LEU A 62 26.75 7.29 13.00
CA LEU A 62 26.60 6.00 12.33
C LEU A 62 27.15 4.85 13.19
N GLU A 63 28.34 5.02 13.77
CA GLU A 63 28.94 4.00 14.62
C GLU A 63 28.17 3.81 15.94
N ALA A 64 27.71 4.90 16.57
CA ALA A 64 26.89 4.82 17.78
C ALA A 64 25.56 4.09 17.52
N VAL A 65 24.86 4.43 16.44
CA VAL A 65 23.61 3.76 16.05
C VAL A 65 23.86 2.29 15.72
N ARG A 66 24.90 1.99 14.93
CA ARG A 66 25.27 0.61 14.58
C ARG A 66 25.52 -0.25 15.81
N ARG A 67 26.23 0.29 16.81
CA ARG A 67 26.51 -0.40 18.08
C ARG A 67 25.24 -0.69 18.87
N VAL A 68 24.37 0.31 19.05
CA VAL A 68 23.08 0.15 19.76
C VAL A 68 22.19 -0.83 19.02
N PHE A 69 22.06 -0.69 17.70
CA PHE A 69 21.27 -1.55 16.85
C PHE A 69 21.71 -3.02 16.94
N ASN A 70 22.99 -3.30 16.69
CA ASN A 70 23.49 -4.68 16.70
C ASN A 70 23.32 -5.34 18.07
N THR A 71 23.53 -4.59 19.16
CA THR A 71 23.37 -5.11 20.52
C THR A 71 21.92 -5.51 20.78
N ALA A 72 20.96 -4.64 20.46
CA ALA A 72 19.54 -4.92 20.69
C ALA A 72 19.00 -6.03 19.79
N ILE A 73 19.39 -6.05 18.51
CA ILE A 73 18.90 -7.03 17.54
C ILE A 73 19.54 -8.41 17.75
N GLN A 74 20.78 -8.50 18.24
CA GLN A 74 21.40 -9.81 18.49
C GLN A 74 20.67 -10.61 19.59
N SER A 75 20.09 -9.95 20.58
CA SER A 75 19.38 -10.58 21.70
C SER A 75 17.89 -10.20 21.76
N TRP A 76 17.28 -9.86 20.62
CA TRP A 76 15.94 -9.26 20.58
C TRP A 76 14.89 -10.08 21.33
N GLN A 77 15.02 -11.42 21.38
CA GLN A 77 14.06 -12.29 22.07
C GLN A 77 14.03 -12.09 23.59
N CYS A 78 15.13 -11.61 24.18
CA CYS A 78 15.28 -11.37 25.61
C CYS A 78 15.35 -9.88 25.97
N THR A 79 15.37 -9.01 24.96
CA THR A 79 15.45 -7.55 25.12
C THR A 79 14.05 -6.95 25.21
N ALA A 80 13.87 -6.00 26.13
CA ALA A 80 12.60 -5.28 26.29
C ALA A 80 12.20 -4.56 25.00
N PHE A 81 10.90 -4.47 24.73
CA PHE A 81 10.42 -3.95 23.44
C PHE A 81 10.86 -2.50 23.21
N MET A 82 11.01 -1.70 24.26
CA MET A 82 11.42 -0.29 24.17
C MET A 82 12.83 -0.18 23.58
N GLU A 83 13.74 -1.06 23.99
CA GLU A 83 15.11 -1.09 23.49
C GLU A 83 15.18 -1.62 22.04
N VAL A 84 14.39 -2.64 21.71
CA VAL A 84 14.29 -3.16 20.34
C VAL A 84 13.68 -2.11 19.41
N GLU A 85 12.60 -1.46 19.84
CA GLU A 85 11.90 -0.42 19.08
C GLU A 85 12.82 0.78 18.82
N VAL A 86 13.50 1.30 19.85
CA VAL A 86 14.39 2.46 19.68
C VAL A 86 15.57 2.11 18.78
N ALA A 87 16.11 0.89 18.86
CA ALA A 87 17.18 0.42 17.99
C ALA A 87 16.76 0.46 16.51
N ILE A 88 15.59 -0.07 16.17
CA ILE A 88 15.06 -0.04 14.80
C ILE A 88 14.74 1.40 14.38
N ARG A 89 14.16 2.21 15.28
CA ARG A 89 13.87 3.63 15.02
C ARG A 89 15.13 4.45 14.74
N LEU A 90 16.23 4.17 15.42
CA LEU A 90 17.51 4.83 15.13
C LEU A 90 17.97 4.51 13.71
N LEU A 91 17.86 3.25 13.28
CA LEU A 91 18.11 2.88 11.90
C LEU A 91 17.18 3.64 10.95
N TYR A 92 15.87 3.69 11.20
CA TYR A 92 14.91 4.48 10.41
C TYR A 92 15.33 5.95 10.24
N MET A 93 15.75 6.59 11.34
CA MET A 93 16.12 8.02 11.36
C MET A 93 17.41 8.32 10.60
N LEU A 94 18.32 7.35 10.43
CA LEU A 94 19.56 7.55 9.67
C LEU A 94 19.30 7.97 8.22
N GLY A 95 18.15 7.59 7.63
CA GLY A 95 17.80 7.95 6.26
C GLY A 95 17.59 9.45 6.07
N GLU A 96 17.17 10.15 7.12
CA GLU A 96 17.05 11.62 7.11
C GLU A 96 18.31 12.31 7.61
N ALA A 97 18.94 11.75 8.65
CA ALA A 97 20.15 12.32 9.25
C ALA A 97 21.36 12.26 8.30
N LEU A 98 21.40 11.25 7.42
CA LEU A 98 22.42 11.03 6.41
C LEU A 98 21.80 11.10 5.00
N PRO A 99 21.40 12.30 4.53
CA PRO A 99 20.67 12.44 3.28
C PRO A 99 21.53 11.97 2.10
N ALA A 100 20.96 11.09 1.27
CA ALA A 100 21.53 10.68 0.00
C ALA A 100 20.68 11.25 -1.15
N SER A 101 21.32 11.63 -2.25
CA SER A 101 20.61 12.10 -3.45
C SER A 101 19.59 11.05 -3.88
N HIS A 102 18.32 11.45 -3.98
CA HIS A 102 17.20 10.58 -4.34
C HIS A 102 17.05 9.31 -3.48
N GLY A 103 17.48 9.33 -2.21
CA GLY A 103 17.38 8.17 -1.31
C GLY A 103 18.34 7.03 -1.65
N ALA A 104 19.36 7.29 -2.47
CA ALA A 104 20.36 6.31 -2.88
C ALA A 104 21.40 6.04 -1.77
N HIS A 105 20.95 5.73 -0.55
CA HIS A 105 21.81 5.49 0.62
C HIS A 105 22.77 4.30 0.44
N PHE A 106 22.48 3.44 -0.54
CA PHE A 106 23.21 2.22 -0.84
C PHE A 106 24.09 2.35 -2.09
N CYS A 107 24.18 3.55 -2.68
CA CYS A 107 25.03 3.86 -3.83
C CYS A 107 25.92 5.07 -3.48
N GLY A 108 27.23 5.00 -3.76
CA GLY A 108 28.15 6.12 -3.51
C GLY A 108 29.21 5.80 -2.45
N ASP A 109 29.22 6.53 -1.34
CA ASP A 109 30.20 6.37 -0.25
C ASP A 109 30.19 4.92 0.28
N ILE A 110 31.20 4.15 -0.09
CA ILE A 110 31.29 2.71 0.13
C ILE A 110 31.22 2.39 1.64
N ALA A 111 31.83 3.21 2.50
CA ALA A 111 31.88 2.93 3.92
C ALA A 111 30.50 3.12 4.58
N LYS A 112 29.80 4.22 4.26
CA LYS A 112 28.46 4.52 4.78
C LYS A 112 27.42 3.56 4.21
N ALA A 113 27.48 3.31 2.91
CA ALA A 113 26.61 2.35 2.24
C ALA A 113 26.77 0.95 2.84
N SER A 114 28.00 0.48 3.05
CA SER A 114 28.27 -0.83 3.65
C SER A 114 27.69 -0.95 5.05
N ALA A 115 27.85 0.07 5.91
CA ALA A 115 27.32 0.01 7.27
C ALA A 115 25.78 -0.04 7.31
N LEU A 116 25.11 0.74 6.47
CA LEU A 116 23.64 0.69 6.34
C LEU A 116 23.17 -0.64 5.73
N GLN A 117 23.89 -1.18 4.73
CA GLN A 117 23.61 -2.50 4.15
C GLN A 117 23.71 -3.60 5.21
N ASP A 118 24.77 -3.58 6.03
CA ASP A 118 24.96 -4.57 7.09
C ASP A 118 23.82 -4.53 8.12
N MET A 119 23.41 -3.33 8.54
CA MET A 119 22.28 -3.18 9.48
C MET A 119 20.95 -3.61 8.86
N MET A 120 20.68 -3.25 7.60
CA MET A 120 19.49 -3.69 6.89
C MET A 120 19.45 -5.21 6.69
N ARG A 121 20.58 -5.81 6.30
CA ARG A 121 20.72 -7.27 6.18
C ARG A 121 20.45 -7.94 7.51
N THR A 122 21.02 -7.42 8.59
CA THR A 122 20.77 -7.90 9.96
C THR A 122 19.29 -7.77 10.33
N LEU A 123 18.65 -6.62 10.06
CA LEU A 123 17.23 -6.40 10.34
C LEU A 123 16.35 -7.48 9.70
N VAL A 124 16.50 -7.70 8.39
CA VAL A 124 15.63 -8.61 7.62
C VAL A 124 15.94 -10.09 7.83
N THR A 125 17.11 -10.43 8.38
CA THR A 125 17.51 -11.84 8.63
C THR A 125 17.46 -12.25 10.11
N SER A 126 17.40 -11.29 11.04
CA SER A 126 17.40 -11.56 12.49
C SER A 126 16.14 -12.27 13.01
N GLY A 127 15.04 -12.21 12.26
CA GLY A 127 13.73 -12.68 12.70
C GLY A 127 13.00 -11.73 13.66
N VAL A 128 13.51 -10.51 13.88
CA VAL A 128 12.88 -9.52 14.77
C VAL A 128 11.46 -9.14 14.36
N SER A 129 11.05 -9.41 13.12
CA SER A 129 9.68 -9.24 12.65
C SER A 129 8.65 -10.13 13.38
N GLU A 130 9.08 -11.16 14.11
CA GLU A 130 8.22 -11.99 14.98
C GLU A 130 7.97 -11.37 16.36
N TYR A 131 8.54 -10.19 16.65
CA TYR A 131 8.32 -9.51 17.92
C TYR A 131 6.82 -9.18 18.09
N ARG A 132 6.24 -9.46 19.27
CA ARG A 132 4.79 -9.36 19.48
C ARG A 132 4.27 -7.94 19.72
N HIS A 133 5.11 -7.07 20.24
CA HIS A 133 4.72 -5.71 20.57
C HIS A 133 4.48 -4.88 19.30
N THR A 134 3.29 -4.29 19.18
CA THR A 134 2.81 -3.56 17.99
C THR A 134 3.79 -2.47 17.54
N SER A 135 4.40 -1.73 18.46
CA SER A 135 5.36 -0.66 18.12
C SER A 135 6.61 -1.18 17.43
N VAL A 136 7.11 -2.36 17.81
CA VAL A 136 8.28 -3.00 17.16
C VAL A 136 7.90 -3.47 15.76
N VAL A 137 6.73 -4.10 15.62
CA VAL A 137 6.21 -4.57 14.33
C VAL A 137 6.06 -3.42 13.35
N LEU A 138 5.42 -2.32 13.77
CA LEU A 138 5.25 -1.13 12.93
C LEU A 138 6.60 -0.52 12.54
N GLU A 139 7.50 -0.34 13.50
CA GLU A 139 8.82 0.26 13.23
C GLU A 139 9.65 -0.60 12.28
N PHE A 140 9.55 -1.93 12.36
CA PHE A 140 10.16 -2.86 11.41
C PHE A 140 9.68 -2.60 9.97
N PHE A 141 8.36 -2.61 9.73
CA PHE A 141 7.82 -2.43 8.38
C PHE A 141 8.10 -1.02 7.83
N GLU A 142 8.00 0.01 8.66
CA GLU A 142 8.32 1.39 8.29
C GLU A 142 9.78 1.54 7.85
N THR A 143 10.70 0.90 8.58
CA THR A 143 12.13 0.91 8.27
C THR A 143 12.42 0.18 6.98
N VAL A 144 11.83 -0.99 6.79
CA VAL A 144 12.02 -1.78 5.58
C VAL A 144 11.52 -1.07 4.33
N VAL A 145 10.35 -0.42 4.39
CA VAL A 145 9.82 0.35 3.25
C VAL A 145 10.57 1.66 3.03
N ARG A 146 11.04 2.33 4.09
CA ARG A 146 11.88 3.53 3.95
C ARG A 146 13.16 3.22 3.18
N TYR A 147 13.75 2.06 3.43
CA TYR A 147 14.97 1.61 2.78
C TYR A 147 14.69 0.67 1.59
N ASP A 148 13.60 0.88 0.84
CA ASP A 148 13.23 0.04 -0.31
C ASP A 148 14.38 -0.13 -1.33
N LYS A 149 15.22 0.89 -1.53
CA LYS A 149 16.40 0.84 -2.41
C LYS A 149 17.43 -0.21 -2.02
N PHE A 150 17.44 -0.67 -0.77
CA PHE A 150 18.28 -1.80 -0.33
C PHE A 150 18.01 -3.04 -1.18
N PHE A 151 16.73 -3.33 -1.44
CA PHE A 151 16.30 -4.54 -2.16
C PHE A 151 16.57 -4.48 -3.67
N ILE A 152 16.91 -3.31 -4.21
CA ILE A 152 17.39 -3.19 -5.59
C ILE A 152 18.83 -3.69 -5.69
N VAL A 153 19.65 -3.42 -4.66
CA VAL A 153 21.05 -3.88 -4.58
C VAL A 153 21.11 -5.33 -4.11
N GLU A 154 20.23 -5.73 -3.19
CA GLU A 154 20.19 -7.05 -2.58
C GLU A 154 18.80 -7.73 -2.69
N PRO A 155 18.35 -8.07 -3.91
CA PRO A 155 17.02 -8.62 -4.15
C PRO A 155 16.79 -9.98 -3.48
N GLN A 156 17.84 -10.72 -3.13
CA GLN A 156 17.73 -12.00 -2.41
C GLN A 156 17.03 -11.90 -1.06
N HIS A 157 16.95 -10.69 -0.48
CA HIS A 157 16.28 -10.47 0.81
C HIS A 157 14.78 -10.15 0.68
N ILE A 158 14.26 -9.89 -0.54
CA ILE A 158 12.83 -9.62 -0.77
C ILE A 158 11.91 -10.71 -0.19
N PRO A 159 12.17 -12.03 -0.38
CA PRO A 159 11.26 -13.07 0.12
C PRO A 159 11.04 -13.04 1.63
N HIS A 160 12.06 -12.68 2.41
CA HIS A 160 11.98 -12.64 3.88
C HIS A 160 10.98 -11.60 4.35
N VAL A 161 11.03 -10.41 3.75
CA VAL A 161 10.13 -9.30 4.02
C VAL A 161 8.74 -9.56 3.45
N LEU A 162 8.67 -10.11 2.24
CA LEU A 162 7.42 -10.43 1.57
C LEU A 162 6.60 -11.42 2.40
N MET A 163 7.24 -12.47 2.95
CA MET A 163 6.57 -13.40 3.85
C MET A 163 6.03 -12.70 5.10
N ALA A 164 6.81 -11.78 5.70
CA ALA A 164 6.36 -11.03 6.86
C ALA A 164 5.15 -10.13 6.56
N PHE A 165 5.07 -9.54 5.36
CA PHE A 165 3.86 -8.83 4.95
C PHE A 165 2.66 -9.77 4.83
N LEU A 166 2.82 -10.93 4.20
CA LEU A 166 1.71 -11.80 3.82
C LEU A 166 1.14 -12.65 4.97
N ASP A 167 1.85 -12.82 6.09
CA ASP A 167 1.42 -13.67 7.20
C ASP A 167 0.90 -12.90 8.44
N HIS A 168 0.84 -13.57 9.59
CA HIS A 168 0.33 -13.05 10.86
C HIS A 168 1.12 -11.85 11.40
N ARG A 169 2.31 -11.57 10.86
CA ARG A 169 3.10 -10.40 11.25
C ARG A 169 2.59 -9.11 10.61
N GLY A 170 2.05 -9.19 9.40
CA GLY A 170 1.63 -8.04 8.59
C GLY A 170 0.12 -7.99 8.34
N LEU A 171 -0.29 -8.32 7.12
CA LEU A 171 -1.67 -8.20 6.64
C LEU A 171 -2.67 -9.03 7.44
N ARG A 172 -2.21 -10.05 8.18
CA ARG A 172 -3.05 -10.91 9.04
C ARG A 172 -2.80 -10.69 10.53
N HIS A 173 -2.17 -9.58 10.89
CA HIS A 173 -1.90 -9.26 12.28
C HIS A 173 -3.19 -9.09 13.09
N SER A 174 -3.16 -9.43 14.38
CA SER A 174 -4.33 -9.35 15.27
C SER A 174 -4.85 -7.92 15.47
N SER A 175 -3.94 -6.96 15.58
CA SER A 175 -4.27 -5.53 15.70
C SER A 175 -4.72 -4.91 14.36
N PRO A 176 -5.92 -4.31 14.29
CA PRO A 176 -6.39 -3.57 13.11
C PRO A 176 -5.47 -2.41 12.72
N LYS A 177 -4.87 -1.72 13.70
CA LYS A 177 -3.90 -0.62 13.47
C LYS A 177 -2.69 -1.10 12.66
N VAL A 178 -2.19 -2.31 12.97
CA VAL A 178 -1.09 -2.93 12.21
C VAL A 178 -1.54 -3.33 10.82
N ARG A 179 -2.68 -4.03 10.68
CA ARG A 179 -3.19 -4.44 9.37
C ARG A 179 -3.34 -3.25 8.43
N SER A 180 -3.99 -2.18 8.89
CA SER A 180 -4.18 -1.00 8.06
C SER A 180 -2.86 -0.37 7.61
N ARG A 181 -1.92 -0.19 8.55
CA ARG A 181 -0.60 0.38 8.20
C ARG A 181 0.19 -0.52 7.26
N THR A 182 0.15 -1.83 7.49
CA THR A 182 0.88 -2.80 6.66
C THR A 182 0.26 -2.98 5.27
N SER A 183 -1.05 -2.81 5.09
CA SER A 183 -1.69 -2.75 3.77
C SER A 183 -1.13 -1.62 2.91
N TYR A 184 -1.06 -0.42 3.47
CA TYR A 184 -0.44 0.74 2.79
C TYR A 184 1.05 0.51 2.48
N LEU A 185 1.82 0.05 3.48
CA LEU A 185 3.25 -0.19 3.33
C LEU A 185 3.54 -1.29 2.31
N PHE A 186 2.71 -2.33 2.25
CA PHE A 186 2.79 -3.40 1.26
C PHE A 186 2.58 -2.87 -0.16
N SER A 187 1.53 -2.05 -0.39
CA SER A 187 1.31 -1.39 -1.70
C SER A 187 2.53 -0.57 -2.12
N ARG A 188 3.10 0.23 -1.21
CA ARG A 188 4.31 1.00 -1.49
C ARG A 188 5.53 0.13 -1.81
N PHE A 189 5.74 -0.92 -1.03
CA PHE A 189 6.85 -1.86 -1.23
C PHE A 189 6.76 -2.52 -2.61
N VAL A 190 5.56 -2.99 -2.99
CA VAL A 190 5.28 -3.58 -4.30
C VAL A 190 5.50 -2.56 -5.42
N LYS A 191 4.98 -1.34 -5.30
CA LYS A 191 5.18 -0.27 -6.31
C LYS A 191 6.64 -0.01 -6.60
N THR A 192 7.49 0.08 -5.58
CA THR A 192 8.93 0.30 -5.81
C THR A 192 9.64 -0.93 -6.38
N LEU A 193 9.28 -2.13 -5.93
CA LEU A 193 10.06 -3.34 -6.17
C LEU A 193 9.47 -4.34 -7.17
N HIS A 194 8.35 -4.02 -7.83
CA HIS A 194 7.63 -4.92 -8.75
C HIS A 194 8.54 -5.60 -9.78
N LYS A 195 9.58 -4.91 -10.29
CA LYS A 195 10.54 -5.47 -11.27
C LYS A 195 11.35 -6.65 -10.74
N HIS A 196 11.52 -6.75 -9.43
CA HIS A 196 12.24 -7.83 -8.77
C HIS A 196 11.30 -8.90 -8.20
N MET A 197 9.98 -8.79 -8.43
CA MET A 197 8.96 -9.65 -7.83
C MET A 197 8.33 -10.66 -8.80
N SER A 198 8.74 -10.69 -10.07
CA SER A 198 8.16 -11.55 -11.12
C SER A 198 8.03 -13.03 -10.73
N ALA A 199 9.00 -13.56 -9.97
CA ALA A 199 8.99 -14.95 -9.52
C ALA A 199 7.94 -15.26 -8.44
N PHE A 200 7.43 -14.25 -7.75
CA PHE A 200 6.55 -14.40 -6.59
C PHE A 200 5.11 -13.99 -6.88
N ILE A 201 4.81 -13.42 -8.05
CA ILE A 201 3.49 -12.83 -8.37
C ILE A 201 2.36 -13.82 -8.10
N GLU A 202 2.43 -15.04 -8.62
CA GLU A 202 1.34 -16.01 -8.47
C GLU A 202 1.12 -16.45 -7.01
N ASP A 203 2.20 -16.65 -6.24
CA ASP A 203 2.11 -16.97 -4.81
C ASP A 203 1.54 -15.79 -4.01
N ILE A 204 1.96 -14.56 -4.33
CA ILE A 204 1.39 -13.35 -3.72
C ILE A 204 -0.11 -13.27 -4.00
N LEU A 205 -0.52 -13.37 -5.27
CA LEU A 205 -1.93 -13.29 -5.68
C LEU A 205 -2.78 -14.38 -5.01
N SER A 206 -2.25 -15.61 -4.90
CA SER A 206 -2.92 -16.70 -4.20
C SER A 206 -3.09 -16.44 -2.70
N ARG A 207 -2.12 -15.78 -2.06
CA ARG A 207 -2.13 -15.51 -0.61
C ARG A 207 -2.92 -14.28 -0.20
N ILE A 208 -3.28 -13.41 -1.13
CA ILE A 208 -4.10 -12.22 -0.84
C ILE A 208 -5.56 -12.41 -1.22
N GLN A 209 -5.91 -13.49 -1.92
CA GLN A 209 -7.26 -13.69 -2.47
C GLN A 209 -8.36 -13.68 -1.40
N ASP A 210 -8.13 -14.33 -0.27
CA ASP A 210 -9.02 -14.35 0.89
C ASP A 210 -9.15 -12.97 1.59
N LEU A 211 -8.14 -12.10 1.45
CA LEU A 211 -8.18 -10.73 1.99
C LEU A 211 -9.07 -9.79 1.17
N LEU A 212 -9.36 -10.13 -0.07
CA LEU A 212 -10.13 -9.31 -1.03
C LEU A 212 -11.61 -9.69 -1.07
N GLU A 213 -12.06 -10.58 -0.19
CA GLU A 213 -13.44 -11.02 -0.15
C GLU A 213 -14.39 -9.91 0.33
N LEU A 214 -15.43 -9.63 -0.46
CA LEU A 214 -16.57 -8.83 -0.01
C LEU A 214 -17.31 -9.58 1.10
N SER A 215 -17.53 -8.91 2.22
CA SER A 215 -18.28 -9.43 3.36
C SER A 215 -19.40 -8.45 3.72
N PRO A 216 -20.66 -8.71 3.30
CA PRO A 216 -21.77 -7.90 3.78
C PRO A 216 -21.94 -8.09 5.30
N PRO A 217 -22.30 -7.04 6.06
CA PRO A 217 -22.39 -7.09 7.52
C PRO A 217 -23.49 -8.03 8.06
N GLU A 218 -24.32 -8.62 7.19
CA GLU A 218 -25.45 -9.51 7.52
C GLU A 218 -25.06 -10.73 8.38
N ASN A 219 -23.82 -11.22 8.28
CA ASN A 219 -23.44 -12.50 8.90
C ASN A 219 -22.72 -12.36 10.26
N GLY A 220 -22.52 -11.14 10.78
CA GLY A 220 -21.72 -10.92 11.99
C GLY A 220 -20.22 -11.23 11.82
N PHE A 221 -19.79 -11.65 10.63
CA PHE A 221 -18.40 -11.82 10.24
C PHE A 221 -17.89 -10.49 9.66
N GLN A 222 -17.00 -9.82 10.40
CA GLN A 222 -16.25 -8.69 9.87
C GLN A 222 -15.12 -9.21 8.97
N ALA A 223 -14.97 -8.58 7.80
CA ALA A 223 -13.79 -8.79 6.96
C ALA A 223 -12.51 -8.50 7.78
N LEU A 224 -11.44 -9.26 7.51
CA LEU A 224 -10.18 -9.08 8.24
C LEU A 224 -9.60 -7.68 7.99
N LEU A 225 -9.63 -7.24 6.73
CA LEU A 225 -9.23 -5.90 6.31
C LEU A 225 -10.45 -5.00 6.21
N SER A 226 -10.27 -3.72 6.51
CA SER A 226 -11.28 -2.70 6.22
C SER A 226 -11.39 -2.49 4.69
N ASN A 227 -12.48 -1.85 4.26
CA ASN A 227 -12.68 -1.51 2.85
C ASN A 227 -11.49 -0.67 2.32
N ASP A 228 -11.08 0.37 3.03
CA ASP A 228 -9.94 1.21 2.64
C ASP A 228 -8.63 0.42 2.54
N ASP A 229 -8.40 -0.51 3.47
CA ASP A 229 -7.21 -1.35 3.45
C ASP A 229 -7.19 -2.31 2.25
N GLN A 230 -8.35 -2.86 1.86
CA GLN A 230 -8.49 -3.72 0.69
C GLN A 230 -8.12 -2.99 -0.60
N LEU A 231 -8.37 -1.68 -0.71
CA LEU A 231 -7.99 -0.88 -1.88
C LEU A 231 -6.47 -0.89 -2.11
N PHE A 232 -5.66 -0.84 -1.05
CA PHE A 232 -4.20 -0.96 -1.18
C PHE A 232 -3.78 -2.35 -1.68
N ILE A 233 -4.51 -3.40 -1.28
CA ILE A 233 -4.21 -4.77 -1.72
C ILE A 233 -4.60 -4.97 -3.19
N PHE A 234 -5.74 -4.45 -3.61
CA PHE A 234 -6.14 -4.39 -5.03
C PHE A 234 -5.10 -3.65 -5.87
N GLU A 235 -4.67 -2.48 -5.40
CA GLU A 235 -3.63 -1.70 -6.08
C GLU A 235 -2.31 -2.47 -6.22
N ALA A 236 -1.84 -3.10 -5.14
CA ALA A 236 -0.63 -3.90 -5.16
C ALA A 236 -0.73 -5.06 -6.15
N ALA A 237 -1.87 -5.77 -6.17
CA ALA A 237 -2.14 -6.86 -7.10
C ALA A 237 -2.14 -6.38 -8.55
N GLY A 238 -2.78 -5.24 -8.82
CA GLY A 238 -2.81 -4.60 -10.14
C GLY A 238 -1.42 -4.25 -10.64
N VAL A 239 -0.60 -3.60 -9.80
CA VAL A 239 0.78 -3.25 -10.11
C VAL A 239 1.62 -4.48 -10.48
N LEU A 240 1.50 -5.57 -9.72
CA LEU A 240 2.22 -6.82 -10.00
C LEU A 240 1.81 -7.42 -11.34
N ILE A 241 0.50 -7.52 -11.62
CA ILE A 241 0.00 -8.11 -12.86
C ILE A 241 0.41 -7.26 -14.07
N VAL A 242 0.15 -5.95 -14.03
CA VAL A 242 0.37 -5.03 -15.15
C VAL A 242 1.86 -4.93 -15.49
N ASN A 243 2.73 -4.81 -14.49
CA ASN A 243 4.17 -4.66 -14.69
C ASN A 243 4.94 -5.98 -14.80
N SER A 244 4.26 -7.13 -14.78
CA SER A 244 4.91 -8.43 -14.99
C SER A 244 5.47 -8.57 -16.41
N GLU A 245 6.46 -9.44 -16.58
CA GLU A 245 7.02 -9.82 -17.89
C GLU A 245 6.18 -10.88 -18.61
N TYR A 246 5.01 -11.22 -18.09
CA TYR A 246 4.10 -12.21 -18.68
C TYR A 246 3.48 -11.72 -19.99
N THR A 247 2.98 -12.65 -20.81
CA THR A 247 2.23 -12.30 -22.03
C THR A 247 0.91 -11.61 -21.68
N ALA A 248 0.34 -10.88 -22.65
CA ALA A 248 -0.94 -10.20 -22.46
C ALA A 248 -2.07 -11.17 -22.05
N GLU A 249 -2.08 -12.37 -22.63
CA GLU A 249 -3.04 -13.43 -22.32
C GLU A 249 -2.91 -13.92 -20.88
N ARG A 250 -1.66 -14.08 -20.39
CA ARG A 250 -1.41 -14.51 -19.01
C ARG A 250 -1.79 -13.41 -18.01
N LYS A 251 -1.46 -12.15 -18.29
CA LYS A 251 -1.90 -11.00 -17.48
C LYS A 251 -3.42 -10.92 -17.41
N GLN A 252 -4.11 -11.09 -18.54
CA GLN A 252 -5.57 -11.14 -18.61
C GLN A 252 -6.13 -12.28 -17.76
N ALA A 253 -5.54 -13.47 -17.83
CA ALA A 253 -5.98 -14.62 -17.03
C ALA A 253 -5.81 -14.37 -15.52
N LEU A 254 -4.68 -13.80 -15.09
CA LEU A 254 -4.44 -13.46 -13.68
C LEU A 254 -5.42 -12.40 -13.20
N MET A 255 -5.62 -11.33 -13.98
CA MET A 255 -6.58 -10.27 -13.66
C MET A 255 -8.00 -10.84 -13.57
N LYS A 256 -8.39 -11.69 -14.51
CA LYS A 256 -9.70 -12.36 -14.49
C LYS A 256 -9.86 -13.20 -13.22
N ASN A 257 -8.88 -14.04 -12.88
CA ASN A 257 -8.95 -14.89 -11.70
C ASN A 257 -9.06 -14.09 -10.39
N LEU A 258 -8.38 -12.93 -10.32
CA LEU A 258 -8.47 -12.03 -9.18
C LEU A 258 -9.87 -11.39 -9.07
N LEU A 259 -10.46 -11.02 -10.20
CA LEU A 259 -11.74 -10.32 -10.27
C LEU A 259 -12.97 -11.23 -10.23
N THR A 260 -12.85 -12.50 -10.63
CA THR A 260 -14.00 -13.42 -10.70
C THR A 260 -14.74 -13.55 -9.37
N PRO A 261 -14.08 -13.82 -8.22
CA PRO A 261 -14.77 -13.91 -6.94
C PRO A 261 -15.48 -12.61 -6.54
N LEU A 262 -14.87 -11.47 -6.88
CA LEU A 262 -15.43 -10.14 -6.62
C LEU A 262 -16.70 -9.91 -7.46
N MET A 263 -16.64 -10.24 -8.75
CA MET A 263 -17.77 -10.11 -9.67
C MET A 263 -18.94 -11.03 -9.30
N GLU A 264 -18.66 -12.29 -8.93
CA GLU A 264 -19.71 -13.23 -8.51
C GLU A 264 -20.42 -12.74 -7.25
N LYS A 265 -19.67 -12.30 -6.24
CA LYS A 265 -20.26 -11.70 -5.03
C LYS A 265 -21.01 -10.41 -5.34
N PHE A 266 -20.46 -9.54 -6.19
CA PHE A 266 -21.12 -8.30 -6.62
C PHE A 266 -22.49 -8.58 -7.26
N THR A 267 -22.58 -9.54 -8.18
CA THR A 267 -23.86 -9.91 -8.81
C THR A 267 -24.87 -10.41 -7.78
N ILE A 268 -24.44 -11.27 -6.84
CA ILE A 268 -25.31 -11.75 -5.75
C ILE A 268 -25.84 -10.60 -4.89
N LEU A 269 -24.97 -9.64 -4.53
CA LEU A 269 -25.36 -8.49 -3.72
C LEU A 269 -26.29 -7.53 -4.50
N LEU A 270 -26.05 -7.34 -5.79
CA LEU A 270 -26.86 -6.50 -6.67
C LEU A 270 -28.27 -7.05 -6.84
N ASP A 271 -28.41 -8.37 -6.95
CA ASP A 271 -29.72 -9.04 -7.05
C ASP A 271 -30.50 -8.99 -5.72
N LYS A 272 -29.79 -8.94 -4.58
CA LYS A 272 -30.40 -8.80 -3.24
C LYS A 272 -30.85 -7.38 -2.92
N LEU A 273 -30.14 -6.36 -3.40
CA LEU A 273 -30.40 -4.95 -3.11
C LEU A 273 -31.87 -4.49 -3.33
N PRO A 274 -32.57 -4.85 -4.43
CA PRO A 274 -33.97 -4.46 -4.64
C PRO A 274 -34.97 -5.30 -3.83
N MET A 275 -34.55 -6.46 -3.31
CA MET A 275 -35.39 -7.38 -2.54
C MET A 275 -35.34 -7.09 -1.03
N GLU A 276 -34.32 -6.37 -0.57
CA GLU A 276 -34.15 -6.01 0.84
C GLU A 276 -35.14 -4.91 1.23
N GLN A 277 -35.86 -5.15 2.33
CA GLN A 277 -36.89 -4.23 2.84
C GLN A 277 -36.40 -3.41 4.04
N ASP A 278 -35.32 -3.83 4.69
CA ASP A 278 -34.69 -3.08 5.76
C ASP A 278 -33.75 -2.01 5.18
N GLU A 279 -34.05 -0.74 5.42
CA GLU A 279 -33.27 0.40 4.91
C GLU A 279 -31.79 0.36 5.36
N GLY A 280 -31.52 -0.10 6.59
CA GLY A 280 -30.16 -0.19 7.12
C GLY A 280 -29.33 -1.28 6.43
N ARG A 281 -29.93 -2.44 6.17
CA ARG A 281 -29.29 -3.51 5.39
C ARG A 281 -29.18 -3.15 3.92
N GLN A 282 -30.17 -2.47 3.36
CA GLN A 282 -30.13 -1.98 1.98
C GLN A 282 -28.96 -1.00 1.79
N ALA A 283 -28.76 -0.07 2.72
CA ALA A 283 -27.61 0.85 2.72
C ALA A 283 -26.28 0.08 2.83
N ALA A 284 -26.18 -0.90 3.72
CA ALA A 284 -24.98 -1.71 3.86
C ALA A 284 -24.65 -2.54 2.61
N LEU A 285 -25.66 -3.06 1.90
CA LEU A 285 -25.49 -3.73 0.61
C LEU A 285 -24.98 -2.75 -0.46
N ALA A 286 -25.54 -1.54 -0.52
CA ALA A 286 -25.07 -0.49 -1.42
C ALA A 286 -23.61 -0.09 -1.13
N ASP A 287 -23.23 0.05 0.13
CA ASP A 287 -21.84 0.34 0.53
C ASP A 287 -20.87 -0.78 0.12
N CYS A 288 -21.27 -2.05 0.26
CA CYS A 288 -20.47 -3.17 -0.22
C CYS A 288 -20.31 -3.18 -1.76
N LEU A 289 -21.36 -2.81 -2.50
CA LEU A 289 -21.31 -2.68 -3.95
C LEU A 289 -20.39 -1.53 -4.39
N ASN A 290 -20.49 -0.37 -3.73
CA ASN A 290 -19.61 0.78 -3.96
C ASN A 290 -18.15 0.43 -3.66
N HIS A 291 -17.89 -0.32 -2.58
CA HIS A 291 -16.55 -0.76 -2.24
C HIS A 291 -15.97 -1.73 -3.29
N ALA A 292 -16.78 -2.67 -3.79
CA ALA A 292 -16.37 -3.53 -4.89
C ALA A 292 -16.00 -2.73 -6.14
N GLU A 293 -16.79 -1.69 -6.47
CA GLU A 293 -16.48 -0.74 -7.54
C GLU A 293 -15.12 -0.07 -7.34
N ASN A 294 -14.88 0.46 -6.14
CA ASN A 294 -13.60 1.08 -5.77
C ASN A 294 -12.44 0.08 -5.88
N GLY A 295 -12.65 -1.19 -5.54
CA GLY A 295 -11.66 -2.26 -5.73
C GLY A 295 -11.31 -2.49 -7.21
N PHE A 296 -12.30 -2.50 -8.10
CA PHE A 296 -12.07 -2.55 -9.55
C PHE A 296 -11.26 -1.33 -10.04
N GLN A 297 -11.56 -0.15 -9.51
CA GLN A 297 -10.82 1.07 -9.84
C GLN A 297 -9.39 1.02 -9.30
N ALA A 298 -9.17 0.57 -8.07
CA ALA A 298 -7.86 0.52 -7.42
C ALA A 298 -6.85 -0.40 -8.11
N LEU A 299 -7.31 -1.45 -8.81
CA LEU A 299 -6.46 -2.29 -9.67
C LEU A 299 -5.77 -1.54 -10.81
N LEU A 300 -6.25 -0.34 -11.11
CA LEU A 300 -5.73 0.59 -12.09
C LEU A 300 -5.18 1.77 -11.28
N SER A 301 -3.87 2.03 -11.27
CA SER A 301 -3.33 3.17 -10.49
C SER A 301 -3.89 4.49 -11.04
N ASN A 302 -4.03 5.54 -10.20
CA ASN A 302 -4.52 6.85 -10.67
C ASN A 302 -3.71 7.45 -11.83
N ASP A 303 -2.43 7.08 -11.98
CA ASP A 303 -1.59 7.47 -13.12
C ASP A 303 -1.73 6.52 -14.34
N ASP A 304 -2.15 5.26 -14.11
CA ASP A 304 -2.30 4.22 -15.14
C ASP A 304 -3.75 4.04 -15.66
N GLN A 305 -4.76 4.54 -14.95
CA GLN A 305 -6.18 4.49 -15.36
C GLN A 305 -6.42 5.21 -16.70
N LEU A 306 -5.75 6.35 -16.89
CA LEU A 306 -5.78 7.11 -18.15
C LEU A 306 -4.98 6.39 -19.24
N PHE A 307 -3.80 5.88 -18.89
CA PHE A 307 -2.89 5.23 -19.83
C PHE A 307 -3.37 3.86 -20.31
N ILE A 308 -4.20 3.11 -19.60
CA ILE A 308 -4.62 1.77 -20.06
C ILE A 308 -5.74 1.87 -21.10
N PHE A 309 -6.73 2.76 -20.94
CA PHE A 309 -7.74 2.98 -21.99
C PHE A 309 -7.16 3.77 -23.17
N GLU A 310 -6.23 4.71 -22.91
CA GLU A 310 -5.48 5.41 -23.95
C GLU A 310 -4.52 4.46 -24.67
N ALA A 311 -3.74 3.62 -23.97
CA ALA A 311 -2.84 2.64 -24.59
C ALA A 311 -3.61 1.50 -25.24
N ALA A 312 -4.70 0.98 -24.67
CA ALA A 312 -5.56 0.01 -25.33
C ALA A 312 -6.20 0.63 -26.58
N GLY A 313 -6.67 1.87 -26.51
CA GLY A 313 -7.19 2.61 -27.66
C GLY A 313 -6.14 2.87 -28.74
N VAL A 314 -4.93 3.31 -28.35
CA VAL A 314 -3.78 3.56 -29.23
C VAL A 314 -3.27 2.27 -29.85
N LEU A 315 -3.19 1.17 -29.10
CA LEU A 315 -2.80 -0.16 -29.60
C LEU A 315 -3.86 -0.74 -30.55
N ILE A 316 -5.16 -0.57 -30.25
CA ILE A 316 -6.24 -0.97 -31.14
C ILE A 316 -6.21 -0.13 -32.43
N VAL A 317 -6.06 1.19 -32.34
CA VAL A 317 -6.02 2.09 -33.51
C VAL A 317 -4.77 1.86 -34.38
N ASN A 318 -3.60 1.66 -33.77
CA ASN A 318 -2.32 1.47 -34.46
C ASN A 318 -1.99 0.01 -34.83
N SER A 319 -2.83 -0.97 -34.44
CA SER A 319 -2.69 -2.36 -34.88
C SER A 319 -2.98 -2.52 -36.38
N GLU A 320 -2.48 -3.59 -37.01
CA GLU A 320 -2.79 -3.94 -38.40
C GLU A 320 -4.17 -4.62 -38.57
N TYR A 321 -5.01 -4.63 -37.53
CA TYR A 321 -6.33 -5.26 -37.58
C TYR A 321 -7.28 -4.54 -38.54
N THR A 322 -8.26 -5.27 -39.07
CA THR A 322 -9.31 -4.68 -39.91
C THR A 322 -10.17 -3.70 -39.10
N ALA A 323 -10.79 -2.73 -39.78
CA ALA A 323 -11.61 -1.72 -39.13
C ALA A 323 -12.74 -2.36 -38.29
N GLU A 324 -13.35 -3.45 -38.77
CA GLU A 324 -14.39 -4.18 -38.04
C GLU A 324 -13.85 -4.84 -36.77
N ARG A 325 -12.62 -5.37 -36.83
CA ARG A 325 -11.98 -6.02 -35.68
C ARG A 325 -11.55 -5.00 -34.62
N LYS A 326 -11.05 -3.83 -35.05
CA LYS A 326 -10.76 -2.70 -34.16
C LYS A 326 -12.02 -2.19 -33.47
N GLN A 327 -13.11 -2.04 -34.23
CA GLN A 327 -14.41 -1.63 -33.70
C GLN A 327 -14.99 -2.65 -32.70
N ALA A 328 -14.86 -3.95 -32.97
CA ALA A 328 -15.29 -5.01 -32.06
C ALA A 328 -14.46 -5.05 -30.77
N LEU A 329 -13.13 -4.84 -30.85
CA LEU A 329 -12.26 -4.77 -29.68
C LEU A 329 -12.56 -3.55 -28.82
N MET A 330 -12.75 -2.39 -29.45
CA MET A 330 -13.16 -1.16 -28.76
C MET A 330 -14.55 -1.30 -28.13
N LYS A 331 -15.50 -1.91 -28.85
CA LYS A 331 -16.83 -2.22 -28.33
C LYS A 331 -16.70 -3.14 -27.12
N ASN A 332 -16.02 -4.29 -27.21
CA ASN A 332 -15.86 -5.23 -26.08
C ASN A 332 -15.10 -4.65 -24.88
N LEU A 333 -14.23 -3.66 -25.09
CA LEU A 333 -13.56 -2.94 -24.01
C LEU A 333 -14.56 -2.05 -23.24
N LEU A 334 -15.55 -1.50 -23.93
CA LEU A 334 -16.60 -0.62 -23.40
C LEU A 334 -17.90 -1.36 -23.04
N THR A 335 -18.18 -2.52 -23.62
CA THR A 335 -19.43 -3.29 -23.49
C THR A 335 -19.75 -3.66 -22.05
N PRO A 336 -18.81 -4.14 -21.21
CA PRO A 336 -19.13 -4.46 -19.80
C PRO A 336 -19.50 -3.22 -18.98
N LEU A 337 -18.95 -2.06 -19.35
CA LEU A 337 -19.26 -0.77 -18.74
C LEU A 337 -20.63 -0.26 -19.24
N MET A 338 -20.86 -0.37 -20.55
CA MET A 338 -22.10 0.05 -21.22
C MET A 338 -23.29 -0.84 -20.90
N GLU A 339 -23.15 -2.17 -20.81
CA GLU A 339 -24.24 -3.08 -20.44
C GLU A 339 -24.69 -2.84 -19.00
N LYS A 340 -23.75 -2.56 -18.08
CA LYS A 340 -24.07 -2.12 -16.72
C LYS A 340 -24.73 -0.73 -16.71
N PHE A 341 -24.33 0.17 -17.62
CA PHE A 341 -24.92 1.49 -17.82
C PHE A 341 -26.36 1.41 -18.35
N THR A 342 -26.62 0.54 -19.34
CA THR A 342 -27.96 0.30 -19.90
C THR A 342 -28.90 -0.30 -18.87
N ILE A 343 -28.43 -1.25 -18.06
CA ILE A 343 -29.23 -1.86 -16.99
C ILE A 343 -29.58 -0.82 -15.91
N LEU A 344 -28.66 0.07 -15.53
CA LEU A 344 -28.92 1.14 -14.57
C LEU A 344 -29.85 2.22 -15.14
N LEU A 345 -29.66 2.61 -16.41
CA LEU A 345 -30.51 3.57 -17.12
C LEU A 345 -31.94 3.07 -17.35
N ASP A 346 -32.14 1.77 -17.62
CA ASP A 346 -33.47 1.17 -17.79
C ASP A 346 -34.23 1.05 -16.46
N LYS A 347 -33.51 0.94 -15.34
CA LYS A 347 -34.10 0.80 -13.99
C LYS A 347 -34.44 2.13 -13.33
N LEU A 348 -33.68 3.20 -13.59
CA LEU A 348 -33.91 4.54 -13.02
C LEU A 348 -35.34 5.09 -13.27
N PRO A 349 -35.94 4.99 -14.47
CA PRO A 349 -37.31 5.46 -14.73
C PRO A 349 -38.40 4.50 -14.23
N MET A 350 -38.05 3.27 -13.82
CA MET A 350 -38.97 2.26 -13.29
C MET A 350 -39.07 2.29 -11.76
N GLU A 351 -38.12 2.95 -11.08
CA GLU A 351 -38.05 3.05 -9.62
C GLU A 351 -38.96 4.19 -9.10
N GLN A 352 -39.91 3.86 -8.22
CA GLN A 352 -40.90 4.80 -7.70
C GLN A 352 -40.49 5.46 -6.37
N ASP A 353 -39.43 4.95 -5.74
CA ASP A 353 -38.91 5.48 -4.48
C ASP A 353 -37.83 6.54 -4.73
N GLU A 354 -38.04 7.75 -4.20
CA GLU A 354 -37.15 8.90 -4.41
C GLU A 354 -35.75 8.68 -3.81
N GLY A 355 -35.62 7.92 -2.71
CA GLY A 355 -34.33 7.57 -2.10
C GLY A 355 -33.54 6.56 -2.94
N ARG A 356 -34.23 5.56 -3.50
CA ARG A 356 -33.65 4.60 -4.45
C ARG A 356 -33.30 5.23 -5.79
N GLN A 357 -34.10 6.19 -6.27
CA GLN A 357 -33.75 6.99 -7.45
C GLN A 357 -32.49 7.83 -7.21
N ALA A 358 -32.33 8.44 -6.03
CA ALA A 358 -31.13 9.21 -5.69
C ALA A 358 -29.87 8.33 -5.64
N ALA A 359 -29.93 7.16 -5.00
CA ALA A 359 -28.82 6.22 -4.96
C ALA A 359 -28.42 5.68 -6.35
N LEU A 360 -29.40 5.34 -7.19
CA LEU A 360 -29.17 4.93 -8.58
C LEU A 360 -28.60 6.08 -9.43
N ALA A 361 -29.08 7.30 -9.22
CA ALA A 361 -28.61 8.51 -9.90
C ALA A 361 -27.18 8.88 -9.50
N ASP A 362 -26.78 8.68 -8.24
CA ASP A 362 -25.42 8.93 -7.77
C ASP A 362 -24.42 7.92 -8.32
N CYS A 363 -24.77 6.62 -8.36
CA CYS A 363 -23.97 5.60 -9.06
C CYS A 363 -23.84 5.92 -10.56
N LEU A 364 -24.92 6.38 -11.21
CA LEU A 364 -24.91 6.82 -12.61
C LEU A 364 -24.06 8.08 -12.81
N ASN A 365 -24.14 9.07 -11.93
CA ASN A 365 -23.37 10.32 -12.01
C ASN A 365 -21.87 10.08 -11.86
N HIS A 366 -21.46 9.16 -10.99
CA HIS A 366 -20.06 8.76 -10.87
C HIS A 366 -19.54 8.03 -12.13
N ALA A 367 -20.35 7.12 -12.69
CA ALA A 367 -20.04 6.44 -13.95
C ALA A 367 -20.01 7.41 -15.16
N VAL A 368 -20.87 8.43 -15.19
CA VAL A 368 -20.87 9.50 -16.20
C VAL A 368 -19.70 10.47 -16.00
N GLY A 369 -19.33 10.80 -14.77
CA GLY A 369 -18.14 11.60 -14.46
C GLY A 369 -16.87 10.97 -15.04
N PHE A 370 -16.75 9.66 -14.92
CA PHE A 370 -15.69 8.85 -15.53
C PHE A 370 -15.67 8.95 -17.07
N ALA A 371 -16.84 8.90 -17.74
CA ALA A 371 -16.93 9.04 -19.19
C ALA A 371 -16.69 10.50 -19.68
N ARG A 372 -17.18 11.50 -18.94
CA ARG A 372 -17.14 12.91 -19.36
C ARG A 372 -15.76 13.54 -19.19
N TYR A 373 -15.02 13.17 -18.14
CA TYR A 373 -13.66 13.64 -17.89
C TYR A 373 -12.65 13.06 -18.89
N SER A 374 -12.88 11.81 -19.33
CA SER A 374 -12.01 11.08 -20.27
C SER A 374 -12.03 11.62 -21.70
N PHE A 375 -13.12 12.25 -22.16
CA PHE A 375 -13.29 12.61 -23.57
C PHE A 375 -13.28 14.11 -23.89
N ASN A 376 -13.60 15.01 -22.95
CA ASN A 376 -13.81 16.42 -23.28
C ASN A 376 -12.67 17.39 -22.92
N GLU A 377 -11.81 17.11 -21.93
CA GLU A 377 -10.87 18.14 -21.44
C GLU A 377 -9.48 18.14 -22.11
N ARG A 378 -9.06 17.08 -22.81
CA ARG A 378 -7.69 17.01 -23.38
C ARG A 378 -7.57 16.62 -24.85
N ASN A 379 -8.67 16.29 -25.55
CA ASN A 379 -8.59 15.90 -26.96
C ASN A 379 -9.77 16.43 -27.78
N PRO A 380 -9.74 17.70 -28.26
CA PRO A 380 -10.84 18.30 -29.03
C PRO A 380 -11.05 17.70 -30.43
N LYS A 381 -10.43 16.55 -30.74
CA LYS A 381 -10.55 15.84 -32.02
C LYS A 381 -11.38 14.55 -31.96
N LEU A 382 -11.77 14.10 -30.77
CA LEU A 382 -12.70 12.99 -30.60
C LEU A 382 -14.13 13.56 -30.49
N ASP A 383 -14.70 13.91 -31.64
CA ASP A 383 -16.13 14.24 -31.72
C ASP A 383 -16.92 12.92 -31.65
N CYS A 384 -17.10 12.42 -30.42
CA CYS A 384 -17.80 11.17 -30.12
C CYS A 384 -19.33 11.30 -30.14
N VAL A 385 -19.90 12.40 -30.65
CA VAL A 385 -21.37 12.60 -30.72
C VAL A 385 -22.07 11.44 -31.46
N GLY A 386 -21.39 10.77 -32.40
CA GLY A 386 -21.92 9.60 -33.12
C GLY A 386 -21.83 8.25 -32.41
N MET A 387 -21.13 8.13 -31.27
CA MET A 387 -21.03 6.86 -30.51
C MET A 387 -22.15 6.68 -29.48
N TRP A 388 -22.91 7.74 -29.18
CA TRP A 388 -24.01 7.72 -28.20
C TRP A 388 -25.40 7.54 -28.82
N THR A 389 -25.51 7.51 -30.14
CA THR A 389 -26.75 7.17 -30.85
C THR A 389 -26.76 5.70 -31.21
N LEU A 390 -27.20 4.86 -30.28
CA LEU A 390 -27.96 3.63 -30.52
C LEU A 390 -28.60 3.16 -29.21
#